data_AF-A0A7R9ZVK0-F1
#
_entry.id   AF-A0A7R9ZVK0-F1
#
_cell.length_a   1.000
_cell.length_b   1.000
_cell.length_c   1.000
_cell.angle_alpha   90.00
_cell.angle_beta   90.00
_cell.angle_gamma   90.00
#
_symmetry.space_group_name_H-M   'P 1'
#
loop_
_entity.id
_entity.type
_entity.pdbx_description
1 polymer ?
#
loop_
_entity_poly.entity_id
_entity_poly.type
_entity_poly.pdbx_seq_one_letter_code
_entity_poly.pdbx_strand_id
1 'polypeptide(L)'
;ENLARAVAPVLCHLAEDVWQALPGTRAEPSIFLAGWCAPFPGSVVEPGAPVRALREALALREPVNAALERARKAGAMGAALEAKATIYVHPTSALKQNLEELSVLQHADVDGFRWLFGVSAVEVVMDDAAHADDAISLESEAL
;
A
#
# COMPACT_ATOMS: atom_id res chain seq x y z
N GLU A 1 -12.58 4.79 -15.19
CA GLU A 1 -13.01 4.53 -16.59
C GLU A 1 -12.13 3.54 -17.36
N ASN A 2 -10.80 3.76 -17.49
CA ASN A 2 -9.94 2.92 -18.34
C ASN A 2 -9.97 1.42 -18.02
N LEU A 3 -9.91 1.03 -16.74
CA LEU A 3 -9.98 -0.39 -16.36
C LEU A 3 -11.31 -1.02 -16.77
N ALA A 4 -12.43 -0.33 -16.53
CA ALA A 4 -13.75 -0.80 -16.93
C ALA A 4 -13.81 -1.02 -18.46
N ARG A 5 -13.26 -0.10 -19.25
CA ARG A 5 -13.21 -0.21 -20.72
C ARG A 5 -12.33 -1.39 -21.17
N ALA A 6 -11.20 -1.61 -20.50
CA ALA A 6 -10.28 -2.71 -20.83
C ALA A 6 -10.88 -4.09 -20.54
N VAL A 7 -11.72 -4.22 -19.50
CA VAL A 7 -12.36 -5.51 -19.14
C VAL A 7 -13.71 -5.74 -19.80
N ALA A 8 -14.32 -4.71 -20.41
CA ALA A 8 -15.64 -4.77 -21.03
C ALA A 8 -15.83 -5.91 -22.06
N PRO A 9 -14.84 -6.31 -22.88
CA PRO A 9 -15.03 -7.42 -23.83
C PRO A 9 -15.24 -8.79 -23.17
N VAL A 10 -14.83 -8.96 -21.90
CA VAL A 10 -14.93 -10.24 -21.16
C VAL A 10 -15.99 -10.16 -20.07
N LEU A 11 -16.02 -9.05 -19.32
CA LEU A 11 -16.91 -8.82 -18.18
C LEU A 11 -17.98 -7.79 -18.53
N CYS A 12 -18.70 -7.99 -19.65
CA CYS A 12 -19.55 -6.97 -20.27
C CYS A 12 -20.61 -6.36 -19.32
N HIS A 13 -21.40 -7.19 -18.62
CA HIS A 13 -22.43 -6.70 -17.71
C HIS A 13 -21.81 -5.95 -16.51
N LEU A 14 -20.78 -6.51 -15.88
CA LEU A 14 -20.10 -5.86 -14.76
C LEU A 14 -19.43 -4.55 -15.17
N ALA A 15 -18.84 -4.51 -16.36
CA ALA A 15 -18.20 -3.32 -16.89
C ALA A 15 -19.23 -2.21 -17.15
N GLU A 16 -20.42 -2.55 -17.66
CA GLU A 16 -21.53 -1.61 -17.81
C GLU A 16 -22.06 -1.14 -16.46
N ASP A 17 -22.24 -2.03 -15.47
CA ASP A 17 -22.67 -1.64 -14.12
C ASP A 17 -21.67 -0.68 -13.46
N VAL A 18 -20.38 -0.98 -13.55
CA VAL A 18 -19.31 -0.08 -13.08
C VAL A 18 -19.37 1.24 -13.84
N TRP A 19 -19.55 1.21 -15.16
CA TRP A 19 -19.70 2.44 -15.97
C TRP A 19 -20.84 3.29 -15.45
N GLN A 20 -22.01 2.69 -15.16
CA GLN A 20 -23.17 3.39 -14.62
C GLN A 20 -22.96 3.94 -13.21
N ALA A 21 -22.13 3.28 -12.39
CA ALA A 21 -21.83 3.69 -11.04
C ALA A 21 -20.71 4.75 -10.91
N LEU A 22 -19.95 5.02 -11.98
CA LEU A 22 -18.87 6.01 -11.92
C LEU A 22 -19.40 7.44 -11.68
N PRO A 23 -18.79 8.20 -10.76
CA PRO A 23 -19.20 9.56 -10.46
C PRO A 23 -18.84 10.52 -11.61
N GLY A 24 -19.66 11.56 -11.80
CA GLY A 24 -19.46 12.59 -12.82
C GLY A 24 -20.20 12.32 -14.14
N THR A 25 -20.10 13.28 -15.06
CA THR A 25 -20.73 13.18 -16.38
C THR A 25 -19.85 12.35 -17.30
N ARG A 26 -20.36 11.21 -17.76
CA ARG A 26 -19.70 10.35 -18.73
C ARG A 26 -19.93 10.88 -20.14
N ALA A 27 -18.89 10.79 -20.98
CA ALA A 27 -18.99 11.20 -22.39
C ALA A 27 -20.02 10.37 -23.16
N GLU A 28 -20.12 9.07 -22.82
CA GLU A 28 -21.02 8.12 -23.46
C GLU A 28 -21.97 7.46 -22.45
N PRO A 29 -23.23 7.21 -22.82
CA PRO A 29 -24.24 6.65 -21.92
C PRO A 29 -24.02 5.17 -21.61
N SER A 30 -23.20 4.45 -22.39
CA SER A 30 -22.85 3.04 -22.16
C SER A 30 -21.37 2.81 -22.47
N ILE A 31 -20.76 1.86 -21.75
CA ILE A 31 -19.34 1.52 -21.95
C ILE A 31 -19.08 0.92 -23.34
N PHE A 32 -20.09 0.29 -23.95
CA PHE A 32 -19.98 -0.29 -25.28
C PHE A 32 -19.87 0.77 -26.38
N LEU A 33 -20.30 2.01 -26.08
CA LEU A 33 -20.15 3.16 -26.97
C LEU A 33 -18.83 3.90 -26.72
N ALA A 34 -18.22 3.72 -25.55
CA ALA A 34 -17.00 4.43 -25.17
C ALA A 34 -15.76 3.99 -25.96
N GLY A 35 -15.77 2.84 -26.65
CA GLY A 35 -14.63 2.32 -27.40
C GLY A 35 -13.41 1.95 -26.52
N TRP A 36 -12.26 1.67 -27.15
CA TRP A 36 -11.06 1.19 -26.46
C TRP A 36 -10.34 2.29 -25.66
N CYS A 37 -9.85 1.96 -24.46
CA CYS A 37 -9.11 2.91 -23.63
C CYS A 37 -7.93 3.53 -24.39
N ALA A 38 -7.74 4.85 -24.23
CA ALA A 38 -6.58 5.51 -24.82
C ALA A 38 -5.30 4.85 -24.27
N PRO A 39 -4.27 4.65 -25.11
CA PRO A 39 -2.99 4.17 -24.63
C PRO A 39 -2.48 5.11 -23.54
N PHE A 40 -1.92 4.54 -22.47
CA PHE A 40 -1.32 5.33 -21.41
C PHE A 40 -0.19 6.17 -22.02
N PRO A 41 -0.16 7.50 -21.81
CA PRO A 41 0.94 8.33 -22.28
C PRO A 41 2.21 7.92 -21.54
N GLY A 42 3.15 7.34 -22.28
CA GLY A 42 4.40 6.78 -21.76
C GLY A 42 4.58 5.33 -22.20
N SER A 43 5.62 5.07 -22.99
CA SER A 43 6.18 3.73 -23.17
C SER A 43 6.28 3.04 -21.82
N VAL A 44 6.06 1.73 -21.71
CA VAL A 44 6.29 0.92 -20.50
C VAL A 44 7.57 1.41 -19.79
N VAL A 45 7.43 2.34 -18.85
CA VAL A 45 8.56 2.98 -18.18
C VAL A 45 8.90 2.01 -17.07
N GLU A 46 10.17 1.63 -16.97
CA GLU A 46 10.69 1.06 -15.74
C GLU A 46 10.09 1.81 -14.55
N PRO A 47 9.54 1.11 -13.53
CA PRO A 47 8.83 1.77 -12.45
C PRO A 47 9.73 2.88 -11.90
N GLY A 48 9.24 4.12 -11.84
CA GLY A 48 10.01 5.23 -11.28
C GLY A 48 10.47 4.92 -9.85
N ALA A 49 11.45 5.67 -9.34
CA ALA A 49 11.98 5.47 -7.98
C ALA A 49 10.87 5.30 -6.91
N PRO A 50 9.79 6.11 -6.89
CA PRO A 50 8.65 5.92 -5.97
C PRO A 50 8.01 4.53 -6.00
N VAL A 51 7.82 3.96 -7.20
CA VAL A 51 7.16 2.66 -7.37
C VAL A 51 8.09 1.53 -6.93
N ARG A 52 9.41 1.68 -7.13
CA ARG A 52 10.41 0.72 -6.63
C ARG A 52 10.50 0.78 -5.11
N ALA A 53 10.63 1.98 -4.54
CA ALA A 53 10.62 2.18 -3.09
C ALA A 53 9.35 1.60 -2.44
N LEU A 54 8.17 1.82 -3.04
CA LEU A 54 6.92 1.22 -2.57
C LEU A 54 6.94 -0.31 -2.61
N ARG A 55 7.47 -0.90 -3.69
CA ARG A 55 7.57 -2.36 -3.82
C ARG A 55 8.48 -2.96 -2.75
N GLU A 56 9.59 -2.31 -2.45
CA GLU A 56 10.52 -2.77 -1.41
C GLU A 56 9.92 -2.58 -0.01
N ALA A 57 9.26 -1.45 0.27
CA ALA A 57 8.56 -1.24 1.53
C ALA A 57 7.39 -2.22 1.74
N LEU A 58 6.70 -2.63 0.67
CA LEU A 58 5.65 -3.66 0.73
C LEU A 58 6.17 -5.02 1.19
N ALA A 59 7.47 -5.32 1.00
CA ALA A 59 8.06 -6.57 1.49
C ALA A 59 8.02 -6.66 3.02
N LEU A 60 8.04 -5.53 3.74
CA LEU A 60 7.89 -5.49 5.19
C LEU A 60 6.50 -5.93 5.69
N ARG A 61 5.48 -5.99 4.83
CA ARG A 61 4.14 -6.44 5.25
C ARG A 61 4.14 -7.88 5.74
N GLU A 62 4.97 -8.74 5.16
CA GLU A 62 5.05 -10.14 5.57
C GLU A 62 5.57 -10.31 7.00
N PRO A 63 6.75 -9.76 7.39
CA PRO A 63 7.23 -9.85 8.76
C PRO A 63 6.35 -9.08 9.76
N VAL A 64 5.75 -7.94 9.39
CA VAL A 64 4.77 -7.23 10.26
C VAL A 64 3.55 -8.11 10.53
N ASN A 65 2.96 -8.72 9.49
CA ASN A 65 1.82 -9.61 9.66
C ASN A 65 2.16 -10.84 10.50
N ALA A 66 3.36 -11.40 10.33
CA ALA A 66 3.84 -12.51 11.14
C ALA A 66 3.98 -12.12 12.62
N ALA A 67 4.47 -10.90 12.90
CA ALA A 67 4.53 -10.37 14.26
C ALA A 67 3.12 -10.16 14.85
N LEU A 68 2.18 -9.59 14.08
CA LEU A 68 0.80 -9.36 14.52
C LEU A 68 0.12 -10.69 14.86
N GLU A 69 0.34 -11.71 14.04
CA GLU A 69 -0.24 -13.04 14.26
C GLU A 69 0.35 -13.75 15.48
N ARG A 70 1.65 -13.56 15.76
CA ARG A 70 2.26 -14.03 17.01
C ARG A 70 1.62 -13.36 18.23
N ALA A 71 1.41 -12.04 18.16
CA ALA A 71 0.77 -11.29 19.25
C ALA A 71 -0.68 -11.71 19.48
N ARG A 72 -1.46 -11.98 18.41
CA ARG A 72 -2.81 -12.54 18.52
C ARG A 72 -2.82 -13.91 19.19
N LYS A 73 -1.92 -14.80 18.78
CA LYS A 73 -1.81 -16.15 19.39
C LYS A 73 -1.41 -16.11 20.87
N ALA A 74 -0.64 -15.10 21.26
CA ALA A 74 -0.28 -14.85 22.66
C ALA A 74 -1.42 -14.20 23.47
N GLY A 75 -2.54 -13.84 22.84
CA GLY A 75 -3.66 -13.15 23.49
C GLY A 75 -3.38 -11.70 23.85
N ALA A 76 -2.31 -11.10 23.31
CA ALA A 76 -1.89 -9.74 23.62
C ALA A 76 -2.71 -8.66 22.88
N MET A 77 -3.36 -9.02 21.76
CA MET A 77 -4.18 -8.12 20.95
C MET A 77 -5.18 -8.89 20.08
N GLY A 78 -6.29 -8.25 19.72
CA GLY A 78 -7.30 -8.81 18.83
C GLY A 78 -7.17 -8.24 17.42
N ALA A 79 -7.38 -6.93 17.27
CA ALA A 79 -7.34 -6.26 15.98
C ALA A 79 -5.94 -5.70 15.69
N ALA A 80 -5.53 -5.70 14.41
CA ALA A 80 -4.26 -5.07 14.01
C ALA A 80 -4.24 -3.55 14.30
N LEU A 81 -5.42 -2.93 14.27
CA LEU A 81 -5.62 -1.52 14.59
C LEU A 81 -5.45 -1.18 16.09
N GLU A 82 -5.12 -2.16 16.93
CA GLU A 82 -4.76 -1.95 18.35
C GLU A 82 -3.23 -1.96 18.55
N ALA A 83 -2.47 -2.16 17.47
CA ALA A 83 -1.03 -2.33 17.52
C ALA A 83 -0.29 -1.09 17.02
N LYS A 84 0.73 -0.68 17.76
CA LYS A 84 1.80 0.20 17.26
C LYS A 84 2.95 -0.68 16.79
N ALA A 85 3.39 -0.48 15.55
CA ALA A 85 4.53 -1.19 14.97
C ALA A 85 5.79 -0.34 15.03
N THR A 86 6.84 -0.85 15.65
CA THR A 86 8.17 -0.25 15.63
C THR A 86 9.06 -1.04 14.69
N ILE A 87 9.48 -0.40 13.60
CA ILE A 87 10.33 -0.98 12.56
C ILE A 87 11.75 -0.49 12.80
N TYR A 88 12.66 -1.40 13.14
CA TYR A 88 14.07 -1.09 13.31
C TYR A 88 14.78 -1.27 11.99
N VAL A 89 15.45 -0.22 11.53
CA VAL A 89 16.11 -0.18 10.24
C VAL A 89 17.58 0.19 10.45
N HIS A 90 18.48 -0.59 9.84
CA HIS A 90 19.90 -0.27 9.90
C HIS A 90 20.19 1.05 9.16
N PRO A 91 21.02 1.97 9.70
CA PRO A 91 21.20 3.31 9.12
C PRO A 91 21.75 3.37 7.69
N THR A 92 22.41 2.30 7.25
CA THR A 92 22.98 2.16 5.89
C THR A 92 22.17 1.24 4.98
N SER A 93 20.98 0.80 5.40
CA SER A 93 20.14 -0.08 4.59
C SER A 93 19.51 0.67 3.40
N ALA A 94 19.29 -0.02 2.29
CA ALA A 94 18.50 0.50 1.18
C ALA A 94 17.05 0.80 1.59
N LEU A 95 16.53 0.05 2.56
CA LEU A 95 15.19 0.24 3.10
C LEU A 95 15.02 1.63 3.73
N LYS A 96 16.02 2.15 4.44
CA LYS A 96 15.97 3.52 4.97
C LYS A 96 15.70 4.52 3.85
N GLN A 97 16.48 4.45 2.78
CA GLN A 97 16.32 5.35 1.64
C GLN A 97 14.92 5.23 1.02
N ASN A 98 14.41 4.01 0.86
CA ASN A 98 13.06 3.80 0.33
C ASN A 98 11.97 4.39 1.24
N LEU A 99 12.10 4.22 2.56
CA LEU A 99 11.15 4.79 3.52
C LEU A 99 11.22 6.32 3.51
N GLU A 100 12.41 6.90 3.40
CA GLU A 100 12.57 8.36 3.22
C GLU A 100 11.93 8.82 1.91
N GLU A 101 12.17 8.14 0.78
CA GLU A 101 11.55 8.45 -0.51
C GLU A 101 10.01 8.40 -0.44
N LEU A 102 9.45 7.42 0.27
CA LEU A 102 8.00 7.29 0.46
C LEU A 102 7.43 8.32 1.43
N SER A 103 8.20 8.73 2.44
CA SER A 103 7.76 9.73 3.42
C SER A 103 7.44 11.08 2.76
N VAL A 104 8.21 11.44 1.72
CA VAL A 104 8.03 12.68 0.96
C VAL A 104 6.74 12.66 0.11
N LEU A 105 6.23 11.46 -0.20
CA LEU A 105 5.03 11.25 -1.01
C LEU A 105 3.75 11.16 -0.18
N GLN A 106 3.85 11.27 1.15
CA GLN A 106 2.68 11.22 2.02
C GLN A 106 1.81 12.46 1.84
N HIS A 107 0.50 12.23 1.69
CA HIS A 107 -0.47 13.32 1.72
C HIS A 107 -0.62 13.81 3.16
N ALA A 108 -0.79 15.11 3.38
CA ALA A 108 -0.81 15.72 4.72
C ALA A 108 -1.83 15.08 5.69
N ASP A 109 -2.92 14.52 5.17
CA ASP A 109 -4.00 13.90 5.93
C ASP A 109 -3.92 12.36 6.01
N VAL A 110 -2.87 11.75 5.44
CA VAL A 110 -2.72 10.30 5.35
C VAL A 110 -1.36 9.87 5.88
N ASP A 111 -1.35 9.28 7.08
CA ASP A 111 -0.19 8.54 7.57
C ASP A 111 0.02 7.29 6.71
N GLY A 112 0.93 7.41 5.74
CA GLY A 112 1.12 6.41 4.69
C GLY A 112 1.57 5.06 5.23
N PHE A 113 2.43 5.03 6.26
CA PHE A 113 2.95 3.78 6.79
C PHE A 113 1.92 3.03 7.61
N ARG A 114 1.09 3.75 8.37
CA ARG A 114 -0.03 3.14 9.08
C ARG A 114 -0.97 2.38 8.16
N TRP A 115 -1.32 2.98 7.01
CA TRP A 115 -2.13 2.32 5.98
C TRP A 115 -1.39 1.19 5.26
N LEU A 116 -0.08 1.35 5.05
CA LEU A 116 0.74 0.32 4.43
C LEU A 116 0.77 -0.97 5.25
N PHE A 117 0.74 -0.88 6.58
CA PHE A 117 0.82 -2.04 7.47
C PHE A 117 -0.52 -2.42 8.13
N GLY A 118 -1.52 -1.55 8.09
CA GLY A 118 -2.85 -1.82 8.66
C GLY A 118 -2.89 -1.80 10.19
N VAL A 119 -2.14 -0.89 10.81
CA VAL A 119 -1.93 -0.77 12.26
C VAL A 119 -2.44 0.58 12.80
N SER A 120 -2.33 0.86 14.12
CA SER A 120 -2.71 2.16 14.70
C SER A 120 -1.64 3.22 14.60
N ALA A 121 -0.37 2.81 14.60
CA ALA A 121 0.77 3.69 14.50
C ALA A 121 1.99 2.92 13.99
N VAL A 122 2.90 3.64 13.32
CA VAL A 122 4.17 3.10 12.87
C VAL A 122 5.28 4.05 13.27
N GLU A 123 6.29 3.51 13.93
CA GLU A 123 7.52 4.23 14.26
C GLU A 123 8.70 3.56 13.58
N VAL A 124 9.52 4.34 12.88
CA VAL A 124 10.73 3.84 12.24
C VAL A 124 11.92 4.30 13.08
N VAL A 125 12.65 3.35 13.65
CA VAL A 125 13.80 3.62 14.53
C VAL A 125 15.07 3.19 13.82
N MET A 126 16.06 4.09 13.82
CA MET A 126 17.39 3.77 13.31
C MET A 126 18.18 3.07 14.42
N ASP A 127 18.69 1.88 14.16
CA ASP A 127 19.45 1.09 15.14
C ASP A 127 20.64 0.38 14.46
N ASP A 128 21.84 0.63 14.97
CA ASP A 128 23.09 0.00 14.50
C ASP A 128 23.14 -1.50 14.82
N ALA A 129 22.36 -1.97 15.79
CA ALA A 129 22.24 -3.39 16.14
C ALA A 129 21.19 -4.14 15.29
N ALA A 130 20.40 -3.42 14.50
CA ALA A 130 19.43 -4.03 13.59
C ALA A 130 20.17 -4.89 12.55
N HIS A 131 19.87 -6.19 12.54
CA HIS A 131 20.42 -7.11 11.54
C HIS A 131 19.76 -6.85 10.19
N ALA A 132 20.36 -7.35 9.11
CA ALA A 132 19.81 -7.26 7.75
C ALA A 132 18.41 -7.90 7.59
N ASP A 133 17.96 -8.69 8.57
CA ASP A 133 16.56 -9.01 8.81
C ASP A 133 16.01 -7.99 9.82
N ASP A 134 15.38 -6.94 9.31
CA ASP A 134 14.82 -5.83 10.07
C ASP A 134 14.04 -6.31 11.30
N ALA A 135 14.50 -5.94 12.49
CA ALA A 135 13.80 -6.29 13.72
C ALA A 135 12.48 -5.51 13.75
N ILE A 136 11.36 -6.21 13.95
CA ILE A 136 10.04 -5.60 14.09
C ILE A 136 9.54 -5.88 15.49
N SER A 137 9.34 -4.82 16.27
CA SER A 137 8.64 -4.88 17.56
C SER A 137 7.21 -4.41 17.39
N LEU A 138 6.29 -5.05 18.12
CA LEU A 138 4.90 -4.64 18.19
C LEU A 138 4.53 -4.38 19.63
N GLU A 139 3.90 -3.23 19.87
CA GLU A 139 3.34 -2.86 21.16
C GLU A 139 1.82 -2.73 21.02
N SER A 140 1.08 -3.15 22.03
CA SER A 140 -0.36 -2.88 22.08
C SER A 140 -0.56 -1.45 22.57
N GLU A 141 -1.26 -0.63 21.79
CA GLU A 141 -1.87 0.60 22.29
C GLU A 141 -3.18 0.20 22.99
N ALA A 142 -3.06 -0.31 24.21
CA ALA A 142 -4.22 -0.39 25.10
C ALA A 142 -4.64 1.04 25.43
N LEU A 143 -5.79 1.46 24.87
CA LEU A 143 -6.48 2.71 25.19
C LEU A 143 -6.82 2.84 26.68
#